data_AF-A0A1V9VBH0-F1
#
_entry.id   AF-A0A1V9VBH0-F1
#
_cell.length_a   1.000
_cell.length_b   1.000
_cell.length_c   1.000
_cell.angle_alpha   90.00
_cell.angle_beta   90.00
_cell.angle_gamma   90.00
#
_symmetry.space_group_name_H-M   'P 1'
#
loop_
_entity.id
_entity.type
_entity.pdbx_description
1 polymer ?
#
loop_
_entity_poly.entity_id
_entity_poly.type
_entity_poly.pdbx_seq_one_letter_code
_entity_poly.pdbx_strand_id
1 'polypeptide(L)'
;SESTFANPRNAAAGSLRQLDSSITSKRKLFFNAWGVGQNSLNFEKTSQMMDYIFSLGFVKTPMQTLVKNIDDIKKLYENMIKKRDTFPMLLDGMVIKIDDITTQQDLGFTQKFPRWSCAYKFPAVEKTTKLKDIILQVGRTGVVTPVAIVEPVLIHNFDEIQRLDLKIGDEIIIIRSGDVIPKITKVLKDRRDGNEKEILKPTICPDCSSELLIEDIMIKCQNLDCPSRVVNSIIYFASKNCLNIDGLGDKIVELLVNEKKIFDILDLYSLKYEDLENLEGFKEKKINNLLNAIENSKNSELYRVLTALGIEHIGEVASKSICSKFGLDLVDVSFEDLISIDGIGEQMANSFLEFFRVNRQFVLKLFDILKPKVTIKEEAKDNPFKNKTVVITGTMSKSRDEIKLFLEDLGAKVSSSVSKKTDFLIYGEDAGSKYDKAIELGIEILTEDEMYSKI
;
A
#
# COMPACT_ATOMS: atom_id res chain seq x y z
N SER A 1 -27.42 14.95 17.05
CA SER A 1 -26.67 16.16 16.66
C SER A 1 -25.87 15.83 15.41
N GLU A 2 -26.06 16.54 14.30
CA GLU A 2 -25.23 16.30 13.10
C GLU A 2 -23.78 16.70 13.40
N SER A 3 -22.82 15.81 13.12
CA SER A 3 -21.39 16.13 13.21
C SER A 3 -21.03 17.23 12.22
N THR A 4 -20.40 18.30 12.68
CA THR A 4 -19.92 19.38 11.80
C THR A 4 -18.84 18.88 10.85
N PHE A 5 -19.00 19.12 9.55
CA PHE A 5 -17.98 18.77 8.56
C PHE A 5 -16.73 19.66 8.71
N ALA A 6 -15.55 19.06 8.53
CA ALA A 6 -14.27 19.74 8.73
C ALA A 6 -13.92 20.83 7.70
N ASN A 7 -14.54 20.80 6.51
CA ASN A 7 -14.37 21.79 5.45
C ASN A 7 -15.48 21.66 4.37
N PRO A 8 -15.59 22.62 3.43
CA PRO A 8 -16.56 22.56 2.34
C PRO A 8 -16.44 21.35 1.39
N ARG A 9 -15.24 20.80 1.16
CA ARG A 9 -15.07 19.60 0.31
C ARG A 9 -15.70 18.37 0.96
N ASN A 10 -15.41 18.13 2.24
CA ASN A 10 -16.01 17.05 3.03
C ASN A 10 -17.53 17.24 3.15
N ALA A 11 -17.98 18.48 3.37
CA ALA A 11 -19.40 18.81 3.40
C ALA A 11 -20.08 18.50 2.06
N ALA A 12 -19.48 18.87 0.93
CA ALA A 12 -20.03 18.61 -0.40
C ALA A 12 -20.06 17.10 -0.72
N ALA A 13 -18.97 16.37 -0.44
CA ALA A 13 -18.90 14.93 -0.67
C ALA A 13 -19.90 14.16 0.19
N GLY A 14 -19.99 14.49 1.48
CA GLY A 14 -20.97 13.89 2.39
C GLY A 14 -22.41 14.23 2.01
N SER A 15 -22.65 15.47 1.56
CA SER A 15 -23.99 15.90 1.11
C SER A 15 -24.40 15.21 -0.20
N LEU A 16 -23.48 14.92 -1.10
CA LEU A 16 -23.79 14.28 -2.39
C LEU A 16 -23.98 12.76 -2.27
N ARG A 17 -23.27 12.10 -1.35
CA ARG A 17 -23.26 10.64 -1.16
C ARG A 17 -24.31 10.17 -0.15
N GLN A 18 -25.53 10.68 -0.25
CA GLN A 18 -26.66 10.25 0.56
C GLN A 18 -27.47 9.19 -0.18
N LEU A 19 -27.91 8.14 0.53
CA LEU A 19 -28.83 7.13 -0.02
C LEU A 19 -30.21 7.76 -0.30
N ASP A 20 -30.67 8.64 0.59
CA ASP A 20 -31.88 9.42 0.41
C ASP A 20 -31.56 10.79 -0.22
N SER A 21 -32.02 11.00 -1.46
CA SER A 21 -31.82 12.24 -2.21
C SER A 21 -32.56 13.44 -1.60
N SER A 22 -33.55 13.22 -0.73
CA SER A 22 -34.27 14.28 -0.01
C SER A 22 -33.37 15.03 0.98
N ILE A 23 -32.29 14.39 1.44
CA ILE A 23 -31.27 15.00 2.30
C ILE A 23 -30.38 15.91 1.46
N THR A 24 -29.94 15.43 0.28
CA THR A 24 -29.12 16.18 -0.67
C THR A 24 -29.83 17.45 -1.14
N SER A 25 -31.14 17.38 -1.43
CA SER A 25 -31.91 18.53 -1.95
C SER A 25 -32.03 19.70 -0.96
N LYS A 26 -31.87 19.44 0.34
CA LYS A 26 -31.85 20.48 1.39
C LYS A 26 -30.48 21.17 1.50
N ARG A 27 -29.44 20.65 0.85
CA ARG A 27 -28.07 21.18 0.88
C ARG A 27 -27.84 22.10 -0.31
N LYS A 28 -27.17 23.23 -0.09
CA LYS A 28 -26.86 24.23 -1.14
C LYS A 28 -25.68 23.79 -2.01
N LEU A 29 -25.80 22.63 -2.65
CA LEU A 29 -24.80 22.14 -3.59
C LEU A 29 -24.86 22.92 -4.90
N PHE A 30 -23.69 23.05 -5.52
CA PHE A 30 -23.53 23.78 -6.77
C PHE A 30 -22.43 23.11 -7.60
N PHE A 31 -22.55 23.17 -8.92
CA PHE A 31 -21.65 22.51 -9.85
C PHE A 31 -21.08 23.49 -10.88
N ASN A 32 -19.75 23.54 -10.97
CA ASN A 32 -19.02 24.25 -12.02
C ASN A 32 -18.44 23.24 -13.01
N ALA A 33 -18.78 23.37 -14.28
CA ALA A 33 -18.17 22.57 -15.33
C ALA A 33 -16.76 23.09 -15.63
N TRP A 34 -15.78 22.19 -15.71
CA TRP A 34 -14.35 22.54 -15.91
C TRP A 34 -13.64 21.69 -16.96
N GLY A 35 -14.35 20.74 -17.59
CA GLY A 35 -13.83 19.85 -18.62
C GLY A 35 -14.91 18.92 -19.14
N VAL A 36 -14.55 18.13 -20.16
CA VAL A 36 -15.44 17.17 -20.84
C VAL A 36 -14.74 15.80 -20.87
N GLY A 37 -15.51 14.74 -20.64
CA GLY A 37 -15.06 13.36 -20.80
C GLY A 37 -15.30 12.86 -22.22
N GLN A 38 -15.97 11.72 -22.35
CA GLN A 38 -16.40 11.20 -23.66
C GLN A 38 -17.37 12.17 -24.34
N ASN A 39 -17.07 12.55 -25.58
CA ASN A 39 -17.88 13.47 -26.38
C ASN A 39 -17.57 13.30 -27.88
N SER A 40 -18.41 13.91 -28.72
CA SER A 40 -18.25 13.95 -30.18
C SER A 40 -18.08 15.39 -30.70
N LEU A 41 -17.62 16.31 -29.85
CA LEU A 41 -17.46 17.72 -30.19
C LEU A 41 -16.17 17.90 -30.98
N ASN A 42 -16.23 18.68 -32.06
CA ASN A 42 -15.09 18.94 -32.92
C ASN A 42 -14.57 20.37 -32.72
N PHE A 43 -13.85 20.58 -31.61
CA PHE A 43 -13.17 21.84 -31.31
C PHE A 43 -11.65 21.63 -31.31
N GLU A 44 -10.89 22.66 -31.69
CA GLU A 44 -9.43 22.63 -31.65
C GLU A 44 -8.88 23.17 -30.31
N LYS A 45 -9.66 24.02 -29.63
CA LYS A 45 -9.28 24.66 -28.37
C LYS A 45 -10.23 24.29 -27.22
N THR A 46 -9.65 24.05 -26.05
CA THR A 46 -10.40 23.73 -24.82
C THR A 46 -11.27 24.91 -24.40
N SER A 47 -10.79 26.14 -24.58
CA SER A 47 -11.54 27.37 -24.31
C SER A 47 -12.83 27.45 -25.13
N GLN A 48 -12.75 27.22 -26.45
CA GLN A 48 -13.91 27.21 -27.35
C GLN A 48 -14.91 26.12 -26.97
N MET A 49 -14.41 24.91 -26.69
CA MET A 49 -15.24 23.81 -26.23
C MET A 49 -15.96 24.16 -24.92
N MET A 50 -15.26 24.74 -23.93
CA MET A 50 -15.87 25.12 -22.67
C MET A 50 -16.87 26.27 -22.82
N ASP A 51 -16.62 27.26 -23.69
CA ASP A 51 -17.59 28.31 -23.99
C ASP A 51 -18.87 27.75 -24.62
N TYR A 52 -18.75 26.73 -25.50
CA TYR A 52 -19.91 25.98 -25.97
C TYR A 52 -20.64 25.26 -24.83
N ILE A 53 -19.94 24.57 -23.93
CA ILE A 53 -20.54 23.93 -22.75
C ILE A 53 -21.30 24.95 -21.88
N PHE A 54 -20.75 26.14 -21.65
CA PHE A 54 -21.43 27.19 -20.89
C PHE A 54 -22.68 27.71 -21.63
N SER A 55 -22.65 27.77 -22.96
CA SER A 55 -23.82 28.14 -23.77
C SER A 55 -24.99 27.15 -23.63
N LEU A 56 -24.73 25.91 -23.20
CA LEU A 56 -25.76 24.89 -22.92
C LEU A 56 -26.42 25.05 -21.53
N GLY A 57 -26.05 26.08 -20.76
CA GLY A 57 -26.61 26.37 -19.44
C GLY A 57 -25.78 25.87 -18.26
N PHE A 58 -24.58 25.30 -18.51
CA PHE A 58 -23.64 24.99 -17.45
C PHE A 58 -23.00 26.27 -16.88
N VAL A 59 -22.76 26.27 -15.57
CA VAL A 59 -22.26 27.47 -14.92
C VAL A 59 -20.76 27.66 -15.17
N LYS A 60 -20.40 28.89 -15.54
CA LYS A 60 -19.02 29.29 -15.80
C LYS A 60 -18.24 29.41 -14.50
N THR A 61 -16.96 29.04 -14.57
CA THR A 61 -16.04 29.22 -13.44
C THR A 61 -15.93 30.72 -13.08
N PRO A 62 -15.88 31.10 -11.79
CA PRO A 62 -15.85 32.50 -11.35
C PRO A 62 -14.72 33.34 -11.98
N MET A 63 -13.61 32.70 -12.34
CA MET A 63 -12.49 33.35 -13.03
C MET A 63 -11.84 32.35 -13.99
N GLN A 64 -11.72 32.75 -15.25
CA GLN A 64 -11.04 32.01 -16.31
C GLN A 64 -10.41 33.01 -17.27
N THR A 65 -9.18 32.80 -17.70
CA THR A 65 -8.48 33.73 -18.60
C THR A 65 -7.54 32.97 -19.52
N LEU A 66 -7.61 33.28 -20.82
CA LEU A 66 -6.62 32.83 -21.80
C LEU A 66 -5.37 33.69 -21.68
N VAL A 67 -4.22 33.05 -21.55
CA VAL A 67 -2.92 33.68 -21.38
C VAL A 67 -1.92 33.09 -22.37
N LYS A 68 -0.94 33.87 -22.81
CA LYS A 68 0.00 33.47 -23.87
C LYS A 68 1.39 33.10 -23.37
N ASN A 69 1.72 33.47 -22.13
CA ASN A 69 3.06 33.30 -21.58
C ASN A 69 3.02 33.11 -20.05
N ILE A 70 4.17 32.75 -19.49
CA ILE A 70 4.34 32.47 -18.05
C ILE A 70 4.13 33.72 -17.19
N ASP A 71 4.50 34.90 -17.68
CA ASP A 71 4.36 36.14 -16.90
C ASP A 71 2.89 36.51 -16.70
N ASP A 72 2.05 36.26 -17.70
CA ASP A 72 0.59 36.43 -17.60
C ASP A 72 -0.02 35.41 -16.61
N ILE A 73 0.50 34.17 -16.58
CA ILE A 73 0.13 33.17 -15.56
C ILE A 73 0.45 33.70 -14.16
N LYS A 74 1.67 34.25 -13.95
CA LYS A 74 2.09 34.80 -12.65
C LYS A 74 1.23 35.98 -12.21
N LYS A 75 0.95 36.92 -13.12
CA LYS A 75 0.06 38.07 -12.84
C LYS A 75 -1.34 37.62 -12.45
N LEU A 76 -1.88 36.60 -13.14
CA LEU A 76 -3.19 36.03 -12.84
C LEU A 76 -3.20 35.39 -11.44
N TYR A 77 -2.16 34.63 -11.12
CA TYR A 77 -1.98 34.00 -9.82
C TYR A 77 -1.94 35.02 -8.67
N GLU A 78 -1.15 36.08 -8.80
CA GLU A 78 -1.07 37.15 -7.79
C GLU A 78 -2.41 37.87 -7.60
N ASN A 79 -3.14 38.12 -8.70
CA ASN A 79 -4.47 38.71 -8.64
C ASN A 79 -5.47 37.78 -7.93
N MET A 80 -5.43 36.48 -8.22
CA MET A 80 -6.28 35.48 -7.56
C MET A 80 -5.98 35.36 -6.06
N ILE A 81 -4.71 35.44 -5.65
CA ILE A 81 -4.35 35.47 -4.22
C ILE A 81 -4.96 36.68 -3.53
N LYS A 82 -4.83 37.88 -4.11
CA LYS A 82 -5.38 39.12 -3.53
C LYS A 82 -6.90 39.08 -3.40
N LYS A 83 -7.58 38.39 -4.31
CA LYS A 83 -9.04 38.27 -4.34
C LYS A 83 -9.57 36.99 -3.70
N ARG A 84 -8.71 36.16 -3.11
CA ARG A 84 -9.04 34.79 -2.65
C ARG A 84 -10.30 34.76 -1.78
N ASP A 85 -10.41 35.67 -0.83
CA ASP A 85 -11.51 35.70 0.15
C ASP A 85 -12.80 36.33 -0.39
N THR A 86 -12.76 36.88 -1.61
CA THR A 86 -13.95 37.44 -2.28
C THR A 86 -14.75 36.41 -3.08
N PHE A 87 -14.16 35.24 -3.34
CA PHE A 87 -14.85 34.18 -4.07
C PHE A 87 -15.93 33.53 -3.19
N PRO A 88 -17.08 33.13 -3.76
CA PRO A 88 -18.18 32.50 -3.02
C PRO A 88 -17.86 31.07 -2.55
N MET A 89 -16.67 30.57 -2.87
CA MET A 89 -16.18 29.24 -2.51
C MET A 89 -14.71 29.31 -2.10
N LEU A 90 -14.31 28.40 -1.22
CA LEU A 90 -12.89 28.27 -0.86
C LEU A 90 -12.08 27.76 -2.06
N LEU A 91 -10.96 28.42 -2.30
CA LEU A 91 -10.00 28.07 -3.34
C LEU A 91 -8.68 27.64 -2.70
N ASP A 92 -8.06 26.61 -3.27
CA ASP A 92 -6.74 26.10 -2.88
C ASP A 92 -5.65 26.37 -3.94
N GLY A 93 -6.02 27.00 -5.06
CA GLY A 93 -5.11 27.41 -6.12
C GLY A 93 -5.84 27.74 -7.42
N MET A 94 -5.08 27.71 -8.51
CA MET A 94 -5.60 27.76 -9.88
C MET A 94 -5.13 26.57 -10.70
N VAL A 95 -5.83 26.24 -11.78
CA VAL A 95 -5.43 25.18 -12.70
C VAL A 95 -4.99 25.81 -14.02
N ILE A 96 -3.79 25.46 -14.46
CA ILE A 96 -3.23 25.86 -15.75
C ILE A 96 -3.41 24.68 -16.70
N LYS A 97 -3.94 24.95 -17.91
CA LYS A 97 -4.13 23.95 -18.96
C LYS A 97 -3.61 24.50 -20.27
N ILE A 98 -2.97 23.65 -21.06
CA ILE A 98 -2.68 23.96 -22.46
C ILE A 98 -4.01 24.07 -23.20
N ASP A 99 -4.24 25.15 -23.95
CA ASP A 99 -5.55 25.36 -24.59
C ASP A 99 -5.74 24.49 -25.85
N ASP A 100 -4.65 24.18 -26.55
CA ASP A 100 -4.63 23.37 -27.77
C ASP A 100 -4.90 21.88 -27.49
N ILE A 101 -5.98 21.34 -28.05
CA ILE A 101 -6.45 19.97 -27.77
C ILE A 101 -5.51 18.92 -28.37
N THR A 102 -5.00 19.15 -29.59
CA THR A 102 -4.03 18.24 -30.23
C THR A 102 -2.78 18.10 -29.36
N THR A 103 -2.25 19.21 -28.86
CA THR A 103 -1.10 19.21 -27.93
C THR A 103 -1.40 18.45 -26.63
N GLN A 104 -2.63 18.53 -26.09
CA GLN A 104 -3.02 17.73 -24.92
C GLN A 104 -2.99 16.22 -25.22
N GLN A 105 -3.47 15.82 -26.40
CA GLN A 105 -3.48 14.42 -26.84
C GLN A 105 -2.05 13.88 -26.99
N ASP A 106 -1.17 14.66 -27.64
CA ASP A 106 0.24 14.29 -27.84
C ASP A 106 1.00 14.14 -26.52
N LEU A 107 0.74 15.04 -25.56
CA LEU A 107 1.37 14.98 -24.23
C LEU A 107 0.82 13.84 -23.37
N GLY A 108 -0.44 13.47 -23.54
CA GLY A 108 -1.07 12.35 -22.86
C GLY A 108 -1.02 12.43 -21.33
N PHE A 109 -0.90 11.26 -20.70
CA PHE A 109 -1.02 11.07 -19.25
C PHE A 109 0.17 10.30 -18.66
N THR A 110 0.39 10.48 -17.37
CA THR A 110 1.13 9.53 -16.53
C THR A 110 0.16 8.48 -15.99
N GLN A 111 0.62 7.57 -15.12
CA GLN A 111 -0.28 6.59 -14.46
C GLN A 111 -1.44 7.26 -13.70
N LYS A 112 -1.28 8.51 -13.23
CA LYS A 112 -2.25 9.20 -12.36
C LYS A 112 -2.69 10.60 -12.83
N PHE A 113 -1.89 11.31 -13.62
CA PHE A 113 -2.10 12.74 -13.92
C PHE A 113 -1.86 13.11 -15.39
N PRO A 114 -2.62 14.08 -15.96
CA PRO A 114 -2.35 14.62 -17.30
C PRO A 114 -1.02 15.37 -17.35
N ARG A 115 -0.31 15.31 -18.49
CA ARG A 115 0.96 16.05 -18.67
C ARG A 115 0.77 17.50 -19.14
N TRP A 116 -0.41 17.84 -19.63
CA TRP A 116 -0.77 19.13 -20.21
C TRP A 116 -1.50 20.09 -19.24
N SER A 117 -1.65 19.69 -17.98
CA SER A 117 -2.35 20.46 -16.96
C SER A 117 -1.62 20.38 -15.61
N CYS A 118 -1.63 21.49 -14.86
CA CYS A 118 -1.02 21.55 -13.53
C CYS A 118 -1.90 22.39 -12.57
N ALA A 119 -1.98 21.96 -11.31
CA ALA A 119 -2.58 22.75 -10.24
C ALA A 119 -1.50 23.64 -9.59
N TYR A 120 -1.60 24.95 -9.82
CA TYR A 120 -0.75 25.94 -9.18
C TYR A 120 -1.40 26.40 -7.86
N LYS A 121 -1.02 25.72 -6.77
CA LYS A 121 -1.58 25.90 -5.43
C LYS A 121 -1.18 27.24 -4.81
N PHE A 122 -2.11 27.85 -4.06
CA PHE A 122 -1.80 29.01 -3.23
C PHE A 122 -0.85 28.64 -2.09
N PRO A 123 -0.06 29.61 -1.57
CA PRO A 123 0.68 29.37 -0.34
C PRO A 123 -0.30 28.92 0.74
N ALA A 124 0.07 27.81 1.37
CA ALA A 124 -0.70 27.29 2.48
C ALA A 124 -0.61 28.27 3.65
N VAL A 125 -1.73 28.45 4.35
CA VAL A 125 -1.79 29.40 5.47
C VAL A 125 -1.03 28.78 6.63
N GLU A 126 0.12 29.37 6.97
CA GLU A 126 0.86 29.05 8.17
C GLU A 126 0.09 29.55 9.40
N LYS A 127 -0.12 28.66 10.36
CA LYS A 127 -0.61 29.04 11.69
C LYS A 127 0.41 28.61 12.74
N THR A 128 0.64 29.48 13.71
CA THR A 128 1.37 29.11 14.93
C THR A 128 0.39 28.54 15.93
N THR A 129 0.75 27.43 16.57
CA THR A 129 -0.06 26.80 17.63
C THR A 129 0.86 26.11 18.65
N LYS A 130 0.32 25.74 19.82
CA LYS A 130 1.08 25.07 20.88
C LYS A 130 0.80 23.56 20.87
N LEU A 131 1.84 22.73 20.80
CA LEU A 131 1.72 21.28 20.86
C LEU A 131 1.27 20.86 22.27
N LYS A 132 0.04 20.37 22.40
CA LYS A 132 -0.50 19.98 23.72
C LYS A 132 -0.06 18.59 24.15
N ASP A 133 -0.09 17.65 23.22
CA ASP A 133 0.20 16.25 23.49
C ASP A 133 0.49 15.50 22.19
N ILE A 134 0.98 14.26 22.31
CA ILE A 134 1.10 13.30 21.21
C ILE A 134 0.43 12.00 21.60
N ILE A 135 -0.54 11.56 20.80
CA ILE A 135 -1.15 10.23 20.92
C ILE A 135 -0.52 9.28 19.92
N LEU A 136 -0.48 8.00 20.27
CA LEU A 136 0.04 6.96 19.42
C LEU A 136 -1.12 6.22 18.76
N GLN A 137 -1.11 6.13 17.45
CA GLN A 137 -2.10 5.38 16.67
C GLN A 137 -1.45 4.16 16.04
N VAL A 138 -2.01 2.97 16.27
CA VAL A 138 -1.57 1.75 15.59
C VAL A 138 -2.37 1.60 14.30
N GLY A 139 -1.67 1.63 13.17
CA GLY A 139 -2.30 1.42 11.86
C GLY A 139 -2.66 -0.04 11.62
N ARG A 140 -3.46 -0.27 10.57
CA ARG A 140 -3.90 -1.61 10.12
C ARG A 140 -2.76 -2.60 9.80
N THR A 141 -1.57 -2.09 9.49
CA THR A 141 -0.37 -2.92 9.27
C THR A 141 0.42 -3.15 10.56
N GLY A 142 0.12 -2.43 11.65
CA GLY A 142 0.83 -2.44 12.92
C GLY A 142 1.73 -1.24 13.16
N VAL A 143 1.95 -0.40 12.15
CA VAL A 143 2.82 0.77 12.26
C VAL A 143 2.26 1.75 13.30
N VAL A 144 3.07 2.10 14.28
CA VAL A 144 2.74 3.03 15.37
C VAL A 144 3.10 4.45 14.92
N THR A 145 2.06 5.23 14.64
CA THR A 145 2.19 6.61 14.14
C THR A 145 1.95 7.60 15.29
N PRO A 146 2.90 8.51 15.58
CA PRO A 146 2.65 9.59 16.53
C PRO A 146 1.76 10.67 15.90
N VAL A 147 0.75 11.14 16.63
CA VAL A 147 -0.22 12.14 16.18
C VAL A 147 -0.24 13.31 17.14
N ALA A 148 0.01 14.51 16.62
CA ALA A 148 0.02 15.73 17.43
C ALA A 148 -1.41 16.17 17.79
N ILE A 149 -1.67 16.30 19.09
CA ILE A 149 -2.86 16.98 19.61
C ILE A 149 -2.61 18.49 19.56
N VAL A 150 -2.94 19.04 18.40
CA VAL A 150 -3.25 20.45 18.16
C VAL A 150 -4.60 20.47 17.43
N GLU A 151 -5.07 21.58 16.85
CA GLU A 151 -6.08 21.42 15.77
C GLU A 151 -5.59 20.31 14.83
N PRO A 152 -6.30 19.18 14.64
CA PRO A 152 -5.68 17.85 14.46
C PRO A 152 -4.66 17.79 13.30
N VAL A 153 -3.42 17.41 13.62
CA VAL A 153 -2.24 17.35 12.72
C VAL A 153 -1.53 15.99 12.92
N LEU A 154 -1.22 15.26 11.84
CA LEU A 154 -0.45 14.01 11.94
C LEU A 154 1.05 14.28 11.85
N ILE A 155 1.84 13.50 12.58
CA ILE A 155 3.28 13.40 12.39
C ILE A 155 3.56 12.08 11.67
N HIS A 156 4.51 12.07 10.74
CA HIS A 156 4.72 10.91 9.86
C HIS A 156 5.37 9.71 10.57
N ASN A 157 6.37 9.95 11.41
CA ASN A 157 7.09 8.92 12.18
C ASN A 157 7.89 9.57 13.33
N PHE A 158 8.54 8.74 14.14
CA PHE A 158 9.37 9.20 15.26
C PHE A 158 10.68 9.87 14.83
N ASP A 159 11.19 9.54 13.65
CA ASP A 159 12.39 10.21 13.12
C ASP A 159 12.12 11.67 12.80
N GLU A 160 10.91 12.02 12.34
CA GLU A 160 10.52 13.41 12.13
C GLU A 160 10.44 14.20 13.44
N ILE A 161 10.04 13.55 14.55
CA ILE A 161 10.08 14.13 15.90
C ILE A 161 11.53 14.44 16.28
N GLN A 162 12.44 13.49 16.07
CA GLN A 162 13.85 13.65 16.39
C GLN A 162 14.53 14.70 15.50
N ARG A 163 14.25 14.70 14.19
CA ARG A 163 14.78 15.66 13.21
C ARG A 163 14.35 17.09 13.52
N LEU A 164 13.11 17.28 13.96
CA LEU A 164 12.59 18.58 14.37
C LEU A 164 13.02 18.96 15.80
N ASP A 165 13.54 17.99 16.57
CA ASP A 165 13.74 18.10 18.03
C ASP A 165 12.46 18.62 18.68
N LEU A 166 11.33 17.97 18.35
CA LEU A 166 10.02 18.36 18.82
C LEU A 166 9.84 17.93 20.29
N LYS A 167 9.23 18.78 21.11
CA LYS A 167 8.87 18.51 22.50
C LYS A 167 7.42 18.90 22.79
N ILE A 168 6.75 18.17 23.68
CA ILE A 168 5.40 18.52 24.13
C ILE A 168 5.49 19.87 24.87
N GLY A 169 4.63 20.81 24.50
CA GLY A 169 4.68 22.20 24.97
C GLY A 169 5.28 23.18 23.97
N ASP A 170 5.98 22.71 22.92
CA ASP A 170 6.56 23.60 21.91
C ASP A 170 5.50 24.44 21.18
N GLU A 171 5.85 25.68 20.86
CA GLU A 171 5.16 26.42 19.80
C GLU A 171 5.66 25.96 18.43
N ILE A 172 4.71 25.61 17.56
CA ILE A 172 4.97 25.01 16.25
C ILE A 172 4.27 25.79 15.15
N ILE A 173 4.88 25.78 13.97
CA ILE A 173 4.26 26.24 12.73
C ILE A 173 3.63 25.02 12.05
N ILE A 174 2.32 25.10 11.85
CA ILE A 174 1.56 24.13 11.06
C ILE A 174 1.20 24.73 9.72
N ILE A 175 1.34 23.92 8.67
CA ILE A 175 0.92 24.27 7.32
C ILE A 175 -0.24 23.37 6.93
N ARG A 176 -1.32 23.99 6.43
CA ARG A 176 -2.45 23.29 5.83
C ARG A 176 -2.47 23.51 4.32
N SER A 177 -1.97 22.53 3.57
CA SER A 177 -1.99 22.54 2.10
C SER A 177 -3.34 22.04 1.56
N GLY A 178 -4.36 22.90 1.54
CA GLY A 178 -5.70 22.54 1.07
C GLY A 178 -6.39 21.48 1.95
N ASP A 179 -6.86 20.39 1.34
CA ASP A 179 -7.53 19.25 2.01
C ASP A 179 -6.57 18.18 2.56
N VAL A 180 -5.26 18.43 2.55
CA VAL A 180 -4.27 17.49 3.09
C VAL A 180 -4.19 17.67 4.61
N ILE A 181 -3.94 16.56 5.32
CA ILE A 181 -3.63 16.53 6.74
C ILE A 181 -2.57 17.62 7.04
N PRO A 182 -2.80 18.53 8.01
CA PRO A 182 -1.83 19.57 8.26
C PRO A 182 -0.50 18.94 8.71
N LYS A 183 0.61 19.62 8.41
CA LYS A 183 1.95 19.15 8.73
C LYS A 183 2.68 20.16 9.61
N ILE A 184 3.42 19.68 10.60
CA ILE A 184 4.38 20.49 11.36
C ILE A 184 5.58 20.78 10.47
N THR A 185 5.87 22.04 10.19
CA THR A 185 7.01 22.44 9.36
C THR A 185 8.18 22.94 10.17
N LYS A 186 7.92 23.58 11.32
CA LYS A 186 8.96 24.18 12.14
C LYS A 186 8.55 24.19 13.62
N VAL A 187 9.56 24.01 14.47
CA VAL A 187 9.48 24.23 15.92
C VAL A 187 10.11 25.57 16.24
N LEU A 188 9.44 26.41 17.02
CA LEU A 188 9.93 27.72 17.46
C LEU A 188 10.75 27.56 18.74
N LYS A 189 11.95 26.97 18.60
CA LYS A 189 12.82 26.62 19.73
C LYS A 189 13.18 27.80 20.63
N ASP A 190 13.28 29.00 20.07
CA ASP A 190 13.58 30.24 20.80
C ASP A 190 12.44 30.67 21.76
N ARG A 191 11.26 30.03 21.65
CA ARG A 191 10.09 30.28 22.51
C ARG A 191 9.97 29.25 23.64
N ARG A 192 10.96 28.40 23.82
CA ARG A 192 10.97 27.41 24.91
C ARG A 192 11.14 28.08 26.26
N ASP A 193 10.34 27.64 27.22
CA ASP A 193 10.36 28.13 28.61
C ASP A 193 11.01 27.12 29.59
N GLY A 194 11.40 25.94 29.09
CA GLY A 194 12.09 24.90 29.86
C GLY A 194 11.14 23.87 30.49
N ASN A 195 9.82 24.04 30.37
CA ASN A 195 8.85 23.07 30.86
C ASN A 195 8.46 22.01 29.80
N GLU A 196 9.08 22.04 28.62
CA GLU A 196 8.75 21.12 27.53
C GLU A 196 9.20 19.69 27.84
N LYS A 197 8.38 18.72 27.46
CA LYS A 197 8.64 17.29 27.71
C LYS A 197 9.12 16.57 26.45
N GLU A 198 10.10 15.69 26.63
CA GLU A 198 10.58 14.85 25.53
C GLU A 198 9.53 13.84 25.09
N ILE A 199 9.53 13.55 23.80
CA ILE A 199 8.67 12.55 23.19
C ILE A 199 9.51 11.30 22.95
N LEU A 200 9.27 10.27 23.74
CA LEU A 200 10.03 9.02 23.69
C LEU A 200 9.44 8.05 22.67
N LYS A 201 10.31 7.24 22.05
CA LYS A 201 9.88 6.11 21.22
C LYS A 201 9.17 5.08 22.11
N PRO A 202 7.95 4.63 21.77
CA PRO A 202 7.25 3.60 22.54
C PRO A 202 7.92 2.25 22.37
N THR A 203 8.02 1.50 23.46
CA THR A 203 8.45 0.10 23.46
C THR A 203 7.27 -0.87 23.54
N ILE A 204 6.09 -0.37 23.92
CA ILE A 204 4.87 -1.16 24.14
C ILE A 204 3.74 -0.57 23.30
N CYS A 205 2.97 -1.47 22.68
CA CYS A 205 1.82 -1.12 21.85
C CYS A 205 0.69 -0.52 22.70
N PRO A 206 0.16 0.67 22.35
CA PRO A 206 -0.91 1.30 23.13
C PRO A 206 -2.24 0.53 23.07
N ASP A 207 -2.46 -0.28 22.03
CA ASP A 207 -3.75 -0.94 21.79
C ASP A 207 -3.83 -2.37 22.33
N CYS A 208 -2.70 -3.08 22.40
CA CYS A 208 -2.65 -4.49 22.86
C CYS A 208 -1.60 -4.77 23.93
N SER A 209 -0.82 -3.77 24.34
CA SER A 209 0.25 -3.90 25.34
C SER A 209 1.38 -4.89 25.00
N SER A 210 1.42 -5.42 23.77
CA SER A 210 2.54 -6.23 23.30
C SER A 210 3.78 -5.38 23.00
N GLU A 211 4.95 -5.99 23.10
CA GLU A 211 6.21 -5.35 22.73
C GLU A 211 6.22 -4.95 21.25
N LEU A 212 6.81 -3.80 20.95
CA LEU A 212 6.91 -3.24 19.60
C LEU A 212 8.24 -3.64 18.95
N LEU A 213 8.18 -3.98 17.66
CA LEU A 213 9.36 -4.01 16.81
C LEU A 213 9.82 -2.58 16.56
N ILE A 214 11.07 -2.28 16.93
CA ILE A 214 11.69 -0.97 16.72
C ILE A 214 12.75 -1.13 15.63
N GLU A 215 12.46 -0.59 14.45
CA GLU A 215 13.44 -0.44 13.37
C GLU A 215 13.85 1.04 13.24
N ASP A 216 14.84 1.31 12.39
CA ASP A 216 15.38 2.66 12.22
C ASP A 216 14.28 3.69 11.86
N ILE A 217 13.41 3.36 10.90
CA ILE A 217 12.45 4.31 10.30
C ILE A 217 11.02 4.14 10.84
N MET A 218 10.71 2.97 11.40
CA MET A 218 9.36 2.62 11.84
C MET A 218 9.33 1.79 13.11
N ILE A 219 8.25 2.00 13.88
CA ILE A 219 7.92 1.19 15.06
C ILE A 219 6.63 0.45 14.75
N LYS A 220 6.58 -0.85 15.00
CA LYS A 220 5.49 -1.71 14.55
C LYS A 220 5.05 -2.71 15.61
N CYS A 221 3.74 -2.80 15.85
CA CYS A 221 3.15 -3.91 16.60
C CYS A 221 3.18 -5.17 15.74
N GLN A 222 3.75 -6.26 16.27
CA GLN A 222 3.81 -7.56 15.58
C GLN A 222 2.77 -8.57 16.06
N ASN A 223 2.05 -8.28 17.14
CA ASN A 223 0.99 -9.14 17.65
C ASN A 223 -0.15 -9.27 16.62
N LEU A 224 -0.49 -10.51 16.25
CA LEU A 224 -1.57 -10.82 15.32
C LEU A 224 -2.95 -10.54 15.90
N ASP A 225 -3.09 -10.64 17.22
CA ASP A 225 -4.34 -10.47 17.96
C ASP A 225 -4.58 -9.00 18.35
N CYS A 226 -3.71 -8.09 17.89
CA CYS A 226 -3.87 -6.67 18.14
C CYS A 226 -5.18 -6.15 17.52
N PRO A 227 -6.09 -5.51 18.28
CA PRO A 227 -7.38 -5.03 17.77
C PRO A 227 -7.26 -4.12 16.55
N SER A 228 -6.17 -3.35 16.47
CA SER A 228 -5.92 -2.41 15.37
C SER A 228 -5.39 -3.06 14.10
N ARG A 229 -5.03 -4.35 14.16
CA ARG A 229 -4.44 -5.09 13.03
C ARG A 229 -5.24 -6.32 12.64
N VAL A 230 -5.94 -6.95 13.59
CA VAL A 230 -6.55 -8.27 13.43
C VAL A 230 -7.39 -8.40 12.16
N VAL A 231 -8.25 -7.42 11.86
CA VAL A 231 -9.06 -7.40 10.63
C VAL A 231 -8.17 -7.54 9.40
N ASN A 232 -7.11 -6.74 9.34
CA ASN A 232 -6.18 -6.72 8.21
C ASN A 232 -5.31 -7.99 8.16
N SER A 233 -4.94 -8.55 9.31
CA SER A 233 -4.25 -9.83 9.42
C SER A 233 -5.10 -10.97 8.84
N ILE A 234 -6.39 -11.04 9.22
CA ILE A 234 -7.34 -12.04 8.72
C ILE A 234 -7.60 -11.86 7.21
N ILE A 235 -7.77 -10.62 6.73
CA ILE A 235 -7.91 -10.32 5.30
C ILE A 235 -6.69 -10.82 4.51
N TYR A 236 -5.49 -10.51 4.99
CA TYR A 236 -4.26 -10.95 4.33
C TYR A 236 -4.15 -12.48 4.35
N PHE A 237 -4.48 -13.10 5.48
CA PHE A 237 -4.49 -14.55 5.65
C PHE A 237 -5.42 -15.25 4.65
N ALA A 238 -6.62 -14.71 4.43
CA ALA A 238 -7.61 -15.22 3.48
C ALA A 238 -7.25 -14.96 2.01
N SER A 239 -6.28 -14.07 1.73
CA SER A 239 -6.00 -13.60 0.37
C SER A 239 -5.52 -14.70 -0.59
N LYS A 240 -5.66 -14.45 -1.89
CA LYS A 240 -5.30 -15.38 -2.97
C LYS A 240 -3.84 -15.87 -2.92
N ASN A 241 -2.92 -14.99 -2.53
CA ASN A 241 -1.49 -15.31 -2.43
C ASN A 241 -1.15 -16.07 -1.14
N CYS A 242 -2.10 -16.17 -0.21
CA CYS A 242 -1.99 -16.87 1.06
C CYS A 242 -2.83 -18.16 1.01
N LEU A 243 -3.85 -18.30 1.85
CA LEU A 243 -4.65 -19.51 1.92
C LEU A 243 -5.83 -19.55 0.94
N ASN A 244 -6.10 -18.45 0.23
CA ASN A 244 -7.17 -18.37 -0.78
C ASN A 244 -8.54 -18.86 -0.26
N ILE A 245 -9.03 -18.24 0.81
CA ILE A 245 -10.31 -18.59 1.43
C ILE A 245 -11.43 -17.86 0.68
N ASP A 246 -11.98 -18.52 -0.34
CA ASP A 246 -13.03 -17.94 -1.17
C ASP A 246 -14.29 -17.60 -0.34
N GLY A 247 -14.78 -16.37 -0.51
CA GLY A 247 -15.93 -15.86 0.23
C GLY A 247 -15.59 -15.14 1.54
N LEU A 248 -14.32 -15.16 1.99
CA LEU A 248 -13.85 -14.40 3.16
C LEU A 248 -13.21 -13.06 2.74
N GLY A 249 -14.00 -12.18 2.11
CA GLY A 249 -13.54 -10.85 1.68
C GLY A 249 -13.56 -9.79 2.78
N ASP A 250 -12.94 -8.63 2.52
CA ASP A 250 -12.73 -7.53 3.47
C ASP A 250 -13.96 -7.18 4.32
N LYS A 251 -15.12 -6.94 3.68
CA LYS A 251 -16.37 -6.59 4.37
C LYS A 251 -16.90 -7.70 5.27
N ILE A 252 -16.66 -8.95 4.91
CA ILE A 252 -17.10 -10.09 5.71
C ILE A 252 -16.20 -10.23 6.93
N VAL A 253 -14.90 -10.10 6.78
CA VAL A 253 -13.97 -10.08 7.92
C VAL A 253 -14.32 -8.95 8.89
N GLU A 254 -14.51 -7.73 8.38
CA GLU A 254 -14.95 -6.58 9.17
C GLU A 254 -16.25 -6.87 9.94
N LEU A 255 -17.25 -7.46 9.26
CA LEU A 255 -18.52 -7.82 9.89
C LEU A 255 -18.31 -8.86 11.01
N LEU A 256 -17.57 -9.94 10.75
CA LEU A 256 -17.38 -11.02 11.71
C LEU A 256 -16.62 -10.55 12.96
N VAL A 257 -15.63 -9.67 12.79
CA VAL A 257 -14.91 -9.07 13.93
C VAL A 257 -15.80 -8.08 14.69
N ASN A 258 -16.55 -7.22 14.00
CA ASN A 258 -17.44 -6.24 14.63
C ASN A 258 -18.58 -6.89 15.42
N GLU A 259 -19.15 -7.97 14.89
CA GLU A 259 -20.18 -8.79 15.53
C GLU A 259 -19.59 -9.79 16.55
N LYS A 260 -18.27 -9.73 16.80
CA LYS A 260 -17.53 -10.55 17.77
C LYS A 260 -17.73 -12.06 17.55
N LYS A 261 -17.86 -12.46 16.28
CA LYS A 261 -17.91 -13.87 15.85
C LYS A 261 -16.52 -14.48 15.78
N ILE A 262 -15.52 -13.67 15.49
CA ILE A 262 -14.10 -14.02 15.51
C ILE A 262 -13.31 -12.88 16.14
N PHE A 263 -12.24 -13.22 16.85
CA PHE A 263 -11.30 -12.29 17.48
C PHE A 263 -9.89 -12.42 16.91
N ASP A 264 -9.57 -13.55 16.30
CA ASP A 264 -8.29 -13.82 15.64
C ASP A 264 -8.43 -14.79 14.45
N ILE A 265 -7.30 -15.26 13.92
CA ILE A 265 -7.25 -16.22 12.79
C ILE A 265 -7.67 -17.63 13.24
N LEU A 266 -7.38 -18.04 14.48
CA LEU A 266 -7.71 -19.36 14.99
C LEU A 266 -9.23 -19.56 15.06
N ASP A 267 -9.97 -18.50 15.42
CA ASP A 267 -11.42 -18.51 15.52
C ASP A 267 -12.12 -18.82 14.18
N LEU A 268 -11.48 -18.52 13.03
CA LEU A 268 -12.01 -18.89 11.72
C LEU A 268 -12.33 -20.39 11.65
N TYR A 269 -11.47 -21.22 12.24
CA TYR A 269 -11.58 -22.67 12.21
C TYR A 269 -12.51 -23.23 13.30
N SER A 270 -13.06 -22.36 14.14
CA SER A 270 -14.08 -22.69 15.15
C SER A 270 -15.47 -22.20 14.78
N LEU A 271 -15.61 -21.43 13.70
CA LEU A 271 -16.89 -20.91 13.20
C LEU A 271 -17.85 -22.04 12.85
N LYS A 272 -19.11 -21.89 13.28
CA LYS A 272 -20.20 -22.80 12.97
C LYS A 272 -21.27 -22.10 12.14
N TYR A 273 -22.22 -22.88 11.65
CA TYR A 273 -23.32 -22.37 10.84
C TYR A 273 -24.17 -21.37 11.65
N GLU A 274 -24.43 -21.69 12.92
CA GLU A 274 -25.24 -20.90 13.86
C GLU A 274 -24.62 -19.53 14.16
N ASP A 275 -23.30 -19.42 14.04
CA ASP A 275 -22.59 -18.15 14.22
C ASP A 275 -22.89 -17.15 13.09
N LEU A 276 -23.28 -17.66 11.92
CA LEU A 276 -23.41 -16.92 10.67
C LEU A 276 -24.86 -16.75 10.20
N GLU A 277 -25.78 -17.65 10.57
CA GLU A 277 -27.15 -17.69 10.05
C GLU A 277 -28.00 -16.45 10.35
N ASN A 278 -27.66 -15.75 11.44
CA ASN A 278 -28.36 -14.54 11.88
C ASN A 278 -27.75 -13.25 11.33
N LEU A 279 -26.69 -13.34 10.52
CA LEU A 279 -26.02 -12.18 9.94
C LEU A 279 -26.70 -11.73 8.64
N GLU A 280 -26.80 -10.41 8.48
CA GLU A 280 -27.40 -9.83 7.27
C GLU A 280 -26.63 -10.26 6.01
N GLY A 281 -27.36 -10.76 5.01
CA GLY A 281 -26.76 -11.22 3.76
C GLY A 281 -26.05 -12.57 3.82
N PHE A 282 -26.19 -13.33 4.92
CA PHE A 282 -25.76 -14.73 5.04
C PHE A 282 -26.96 -15.66 4.84
N LYS A 283 -27.06 -16.20 3.63
CA LYS A 283 -28.01 -17.28 3.31
C LYS A 283 -27.29 -18.63 3.36
N GLU A 284 -28.02 -19.71 3.57
CA GLU A 284 -27.53 -21.09 3.68
C GLU A 284 -26.39 -21.43 2.71
N LYS A 285 -26.59 -21.19 1.40
CA LYS A 285 -25.55 -21.44 0.38
C LYS A 285 -24.26 -20.67 0.61
N LYS A 286 -24.34 -19.40 1.02
CA LYS A 286 -23.17 -18.55 1.28
C LYS A 286 -22.44 -18.99 2.53
N ILE A 287 -23.17 -19.36 3.58
CA ILE A 287 -22.63 -19.88 4.83
C ILE A 287 -21.85 -21.18 4.56
N ASN A 288 -22.50 -22.15 3.92
CA ASN A 288 -21.87 -23.43 3.60
C ASN A 288 -20.66 -23.28 2.70
N ASN A 289 -20.71 -22.40 1.69
CA ASN A 289 -19.55 -22.12 0.84
C ASN A 289 -18.38 -21.54 1.64
N LEU A 290 -18.63 -20.60 2.55
CA LEU A 290 -17.59 -19.99 3.38
C LEU A 290 -16.97 -21.01 4.34
N LEU A 291 -17.80 -21.77 5.08
CA LEU A 291 -17.32 -22.79 6.01
C LEU A 291 -16.52 -23.88 5.27
N ASN A 292 -16.98 -24.31 4.09
CA ASN A 292 -16.24 -25.25 3.26
C ASN A 292 -14.92 -24.65 2.76
N ALA A 293 -14.88 -23.38 2.37
CA ALA A 293 -13.65 -22.72 1.95
C ALA A 293 -12.63 -22.62 3.10
N ILE A 294 -13.10 -22.31 4.32
CA ILE A 294 -12.25 -22.33 5.52
C ILE A 294 -11.73 -23.74 5.78
N GLU A 295 -12.58 -24.75 5.76
CA GLU A 295 -12.15 -26.15 5.98
C GLU A 295 -11.14 -26.61 4.93
N ASN A 296 -11.39 -26.29 3.65
CA ASN A 296 -10.51 -26.62 2.53
C ASN A 296 -9.16 -25.90 2.57
N SER A 297 -9.05 -24.80 3.32
CA SER A 297 -7.78 -24.11 3.53
C SER A 297 -6.83 -24.87 4.45
N LYS A 298 -7.32 -25.84 5.24
CA LYS A 298 -6.47 -26.78 5.98
C LYS A 298 -5.66 -27.62 4.99
N ASN A 299 -4.50 -28.10 5.45
CA ASN A 299 -3.52 -28.82 4.65
C ASN A 299 -2.97 -28.00 3.46
N SER A 300 -3.01 -26.67 3.56
CA SER A 300 -2.29 -25.77 2.65
C SER A 300 -0.78 -25.98 2.75
N GLU A 301 -0.06 -25.63 1.68
CA GLU A 301 1.41 -25.63 1.68
C GLU A 301 1.97 -24.73 2.80
N LEU A 302 2.99 -25.21 3.52
CA LEU A 302 3.55 -24.50 4.68
C LEU A 302 4.01 -23.08 4.33
N TYR A 303 4.59 -22.87 3.15
CA TYR A 303 5.03 -21.53 2.73
C TYR A 303 3.86 -20.53 2.59
N ARG A 304 2.66 -21.01 2.23
CA ARG A 304 1.46 -20.16 2.16
C ARG A 304 1.02 -19.74 3.55
N VAL A 305 1.06 -20.67 4.51
CA VAL A 305 0.77 -20.37 5.92
C VAL A 305 1.78 -19.36 6.47
N LEU A 306 3.08 -19.58 6.25
CA LEU A 306 4.12 -18.64 6.71
C LEU A 306 3.94 -17.25 6.08
N THR A 307 3.66 -17.18 4.78
CA THR A 307 3.36 -15.92 4.09
C THR A 307 2.13 -15.24 4.69
N ALA A 308 1.08 -16.00 5.00
CA ALA A 308 -0.17 -15.50 5.57
C ALA A 308 -0.03 -14.86 6.96
N LEU A 309 1.04 -15.17 7.70
CA LEU A 309 1.34 -14.54 8.99
C LEU A 309 1.76 -13.07 8.85
N GLY A 310 2.11 -12.60 7.65
CA GLY A 310 2.41 -11.19 7.42
C GLY A 310 3.62 -10.66 8.20
N ILE A 311 4.64 -11.51 8.33
CA ILE A 311 5.92 -11.19 8.98
C ILE A 311 6.61 -10.07 8.18
N GLU A 312 7.14 -9.06 8.88
CA GLU A 312 7.81 -7.94 8.21
C GLU A 312 9.01 -8.42 7.39
N HIS A 313 9.18 -7.89 6.17
CA HIS A 313 10.17 -8.29 5.17
C HIS A 313 10.09 -9.72 4.61
N ILE A 314 9.23 -10.60 5.15
CA ILE A 314 9.10 -11.99 4.70
C ILE A 314 7.89 -12.14 3.78
N GLY A 315 8.14 -12.01 2.47
CA GLY A 315 7.16 -12.30 1.43
C GLY A 315 7.17 -13.76 0.96
N GLU A 316 6.35 -14.07 -0.05
CA GLU A 316 6.19 -15.44 -0.58
C GLU A 316 7.52 -16.13 -0.94
N VAL A 317 8.45 -15.42 -1.58
CA VAL A 317 9.75 -15.98 -1.99
C VAL A 317 10.57 -16.38 -0.76
N ALA A 318 10.66 -15.51 0.24
CA ALA A 318 11.38 -15.79 1.48
C ALA A 318 10.71 -16.95 2.24
N SER A 319 9.39 -16.95 2.33
CA SER A 319 8.63 -18.04 2.96
C SER A 319 8.91 -19.39 2.30
N LYS A 320 8.94 -19.44 0.96
CA LYS A 320 9.29 -20.68 0.23
C LYS A 320 10.68 -21.16 0.59
N SER A 321 11.68 -20.28 0.58
CA SER A 321 13.06 -20.67 0.90
C SER A 321 13.21 -21.17 2.34
N ILE A 322 12.58 -20.50 3.31
CA ILE A 322 12.60 -20.89 4.73
C ILE A 322 11.91 -22.26 4.91
N CYS A 323 10.67 -22.39 4.42
CA CYS A 323 9.90 -23.62 4.59
C CYS A 323 10.50 -24.81 3.84
N SER A 324 11.12 -24.58 2.69
CA SER A 324 11.78 -25.66 1.92
C SER A 324 13.00 -26.22 2.65
N LYS A 325 13.68 -25.39 3.46
CA LYS A 325 14.88 -25.79 4.21
C LYS A 325 14.56 -26.40 5.57
N PHE A 326 13.63 -25.80 6.31
CA PHE A 326 13.40 -26.15 7.71
C PHE A 326 12.07 -26.88 7.97
N GLY A 327 11.14 -26.90 7.01
CA GLY A 327 9.82 -27.44 7.25
C GLY A 327 9.17 -26.83 8.50
N LEU A 328 8.51 -27.65 9.32
CA LEU A 328 7.88 -27.19 10.56
C LEU A 328 8.88 -26.75 11.64
N ASP A 329 10.14 -27.19 11.54
CA ASP A 329 11.19 -26.80 12.49
C ASP A 329 11.62 -25.34 12.32
N LEU A 330 11.05 -24.62 11.33
CA LEU A 330 11.22 -23.18 11.13
C LEU A 330 10.92 -22.34 12.39
N VAL A 331 10.16 -22.90 13.34
CA VAL A 331 9.77 -22.20 14.58
C VAL A 331 10.91 -22.09 15.59
N ASP A 332 11.98 -22.86 15.41
CA ASP A 332 13.12 -22.96 16.33
C ASP A 332 14.47 -22.64 15.66
N VAL A 333 14.45 -22.02 14.47
CA VAL A 333 15.66 -21.67 13.71
C VAL A 333 16.44 -20.52 14.36
N SER A 334 17.77 -20.55 14.21
CA SER A 334 18.66 -19.49 14.66
C SER A 334 18.82 -18.35 13.64
N PHE A 335 19.48 -17.27 14.06
CA PHE A 335 19.86 -16.19 13.16
C PHE A 335 20.80 -16.68 12.06
N GLU A 336 21.79 -17.50 12.43
CA GLU A 336 22.77 -18.08 11.52
C GLU A 336 22.11 -19.00 10.47
N ASP A 337 21.10 -19.77 10.89
CA ASP A 337 20.31 -20.62 10.01
C ASP A 337 19.59 -19.80 8.94
N LEU A 338 18.98 -18.67 9.32
CA LEU A 338 18.27 -17.78 8.41
C LEU A 338 19.23 -17.07 7.44
N ILE A 339 20.35 -16.54 7.94
CA ILE A 339 21.37 -15.86 7.12
C ILE A 339 22.00 -16.81 6.09
N SER A 340 22.06 -18.11 6.39
CA SER A 340 22.58 -19.11 5.45
C SER A 340 21.68 -19.33 4.23
N ILE A 341 20.45 -18.80 4.22
CA ILE A 341 19.54 -18.86 3.07
C ILE A 341 19.84 -17.70 2.13
N ASP A 342 20.07 -18.02 0.86
CA ASP A 342 20.25 -17.00 -0.16
C ASP A 342 19.02 -16.08 -0.31
N GLY A 343 19.28 -14.77 -0.29
CA GLY A 343 18.24 -13.75 -0.37
C GLY A 343 17.64 -13.34 0.98
N ILE A 344 18.06 -13.94 2.10
CA ILE A 344 17.70 -13.50 3.45
C ILE A 344 18.85 -12.65 4.02
N GLY A 345 18.58 -11.36 4.23
CA GLY A 345 19.51 -10.44 4.90
C GLY A 345 19.23 -10.30 6.40
N GLU A 346 20.09 -9.57 7.11
CA GLU A 346 20.01 -9.36 8.57
C GLU A 346 18.65 -8.81 9.03
N GLN A 347 18.09 -7.84 8.30
CA GLN A 347 16.77 -7.27 8.63
C GLN A 347 15.65 -8.31 8.52
N MET A 348 15.68 -9.17 7.50
CA MET A 348 14.70 -10.25 7.34
C MET A 348 14.82 -11.29 8.45
N ALA A 349 16.05 -11.68 8.79
CA ALA A 349 16.31 -12.65 9.86
C ALA A 349 15.85 -12.12 11.22
N ASN A 350 16.18 -10.87 11.56
CA ASN A 350 15.74 -10.24 12.81
C ASN A 350 14.20 -10.12 12.89
N SER A 351 13.54 -9.67 11.81
CA SER A 351 12.08 -9.59 11.77
C SER A 351 11.40 -10.94 11.95
N PHE A 352 11.97 -12.00 11.37
CA PHE A 352 11.48 -13.36 11.56
C PHE A 352 11.61 -13.82 13.02
N LEU A 353 12.81 -13.70 13.61
CA LEU A 353 13.07 -14.12 14.98
C LEU A 353 12.20 -13.36 15.99
N GLU A 354 12.09 -12.04 15.83
CA GLU A 354 11.24 -11.20 16.69
C GLU A 354 9.76 -11.58 16.55
N PHE A 355 9.30 -11.84 15.33
CA PHE A 355 7.92 -12.29 15.11
C PHE A 355 7.64 -13.60 15.84
N PHE A 356 8.53 -14.59 15.73
CA PHE A 356 8.36 -15.87 16.41
C PHE A 356 8.49 -15.74 17.92
N ARG A 357 9.37 -14.87 18.44
CA ARG A 357 9.44 -14.58 19.88
C ARG A 357 8.09 -14.11 20.45
N VAL A 358 7.38 -13.25 19.71
CA VAL A 358 6.08 -12.69 20.13
C VAL A 358 4.92 -13.66 19.88
N ASN A 359 4.90 -14.34 18.73
CA ASN A 359 3.73 -15.08 18.26
C ASN A 359 3.88 -16.63 18.31
N ARG A 360 4.96 -17.17 18.90
CA ARG A 360 5.26 -18.63 18.85
C ARG A 360 4.07 -19.51 19.18
N GLN A 361 3.42 -19.26 20.31
CA GLN A 361 2.32 -20.09 20.79
C GLN A 361 1.09 -20.02 19.89
N PHE A 362 0.83 -18.86 19.29
CA PHE A 362 -0.23 -18.68 18.31
C PHE A 362 0.04 -19.51 17.06
N VAL A 363 1.27 -19.42 16.52
CA VAL A 363 1.67 -20.16 15.31
C VAL A 363 1.62 -21.67 15.54
N LEU A 364 2.05 -22.17 16.71
CA LEU A 364 1.97 -23.59 17.02
C LEU A 364 0.53 -24.11 17.05
N LYS A 365 -0.41 -23.37 17.67
CA LYS A 365 -1.85 -23.72 17.64
C LYS A 365 -2.39 -23.71 16.22
N LEU A 366 -2.01 -22.70 15.44
CA LEU A 366 -2.41 -22.60 14.04
C LEU A 366 -1.90 -23.80 13.23
N PHE A 367 -0.66 -24.23 13.42
CA PHE A 367 -0.10 -25.41 12.75
C PHE A 367 -0.82 -26.70 13.14
N ASP A 368 -1.22 -26.86 14.40
CA ASP A 368 -2.00 -28.03 14.84
C ASP A 368 -3.38 -28.09 14.18
N ILE A 369 -4.04 -26.94 14.01
CA ILE A 369 -5.33 -26.82 13.32
C ILE A 369 -5.18 -27.05 11.81
N LEU A 370 -4.21 -26.37 11.18
CA LEU A 370 -4.04 -26.36 9.73
C LEU A 370 -3.39 -27.62 9.19
N LYS A 371 -2.49 -28.26 9.94
CA LYS A 371 -1.66 -29.39 9.48
C LYS A 371 -1.02 -29.12 8.11
N PRO A 372 -0.23 -28.05 7.98
CA PRO A 372 0.28 -27.63 6.68
C PRO A 372 1.16 -28.69 6.03
N LYS A 373 1.10 -28.77 4.70
CA LYS A 373 1.95 -29.69 3.93
C LYS A 373 3.37 -29.16 3.90
N VAL A 374 4.30 -30.02 4.32
CA VAL A 374 5.72 -29.72 4.28
C VAL A 374 6.30 -30.30 2.99
N THR A 375 6.73 -29.42 2.11
CA THR A 375 7.50 -29.78 0.92
C THR A 375 8.95 -29.38 1.18
N ILE A 376 9.72 -30.28 1.78
CA ILE A 376 11.18 -30.10 1.90
C ILE A 376 11.75 -30.39 0.52
N LYS A 377 12.42 -29.41 -0.10
CA LYS A 377 13.17 -29.69 -1.32
C LYS A 377 14.34 -30.58 -0.93
N GLU A 378 14.38 -31.81 -1.44
CA GLU A 378 15.65 -32.54 -1.49
C GLU A 378 16.64 -31.67 -2.25
N GLU A 379 17.87 -31.53 -1.73
CA GLU A 379 18.88 -30.79 -2.47
C GLU A 379 18.98 -31.38 -3.89
N ALA A 380 18.80 -30.51 -4.90
CA ALA A 380 19.02 -30.90 -6.27
C ALA A 380 20.40 -31.59 -6.36
N LYS A 381 20.42 -32.78 -6.97
CA LYS A 381 21.66 -33.47 -7.29
C LYS A 381 22.57 -32.49 -8.04
N ASP A 382 23.88 -32.66 -7.85
CA ASP A 382 24.85 -31.78 -8.50
C ASP A 382 24.61 -31.75 -10.00
N ASN A 383 24.38 -30.56 -10.55
CA ASN A 383 24.02 -30.34 -11.94
C ASN A 383 24.56 -28.98 -12.40
N PRO A 384 24.76 -28.75 -13.71
CA PRO A 384 25.41 -27.54 -14.21
C PRO A 384 24.71 -26.22 -13.90
N PHE A 385 23.43 -26.27 -13.50
CA PHE A 385 22.61 -25.10 -13.19
C PHE A 385 22.46 -24.85 -11.67
N LYS A 386 22.92 -25.77 -10.81
CA LYS A 386 22.84 -25.61 -9.35
C LYS A 386 23.61 -24.38 -8.90
N ASN A 387 22.96 -23.51 -8.12
CA ASN A 387 23.48 -22.23 -7.61
C ASN A 387 23.89 -21.21 -8.70
N LYS A 388 23.45 -21.41 -9.95
CA LYS A 388 23.77 -20.53 -11.08
C LYS A 388 22.62 -19.57 -11.38
N THR A 389 22.94 -18.36 -11.82
CA THR A 389 21.94 -17.36 -12.20
C THR A 389 21.61 -17.50 -13.69
N VAL A 390 20.35 -17.77 -14.00
CA VAL A 390 19.88 -18.06 -15.36
C VAL A 390 18.86 -17.00 -15.79
N VAL A 391 18.95 -16.52 -17.03
CA VAL A 391 17.96 -15.61 -17.62
C VAL A 391 17.30 -16.28 -18.81
N ILE A 392 15.99 -16.17 -18.94
CA ILE A 392 15.21 -16.76 -20.03
C ILE A 392 14.74 -15.65 -20.98
N THR A 393 14.93 -15.83 -22.29
CA THR A 393 14.47 -14.88 -23.33
C THR A 393 13.97 -15.61 -24.59
N GLY A 394 13.17 -14.96 -25.43
CA GLY A 394 12.59 -15.58 -26.63
C GLY A 394 11.38 -16.49 -26.37
N THR A 395 10.77 -16.97 -27.44
CA THR A 395 9.62 -17.88 -27.48
C THR A 395 10.11 -19.32 -27.33
N MET A 396 9.59 -20.02 -26.32
CA MET A 396 10.05 -21.37 -25.93
C MET A 396 9.03 -22.44 -26.29
N SER A 397 9.46 -23.71 -26.28
CA SER A 397 8.61 -24.87 -26.55
C SER A 397 7.52 -25.08 -25.48
N LYS A 398 7.80 -24.70 -24.23
CA LYS A 398 6.89 -24.69 -23.09
C LYS A 398 6.62 -23.28 -22.58
N SER A 399 5.64 -23.15 -21.68
CA SER A 399 5.41 -21.87 -21.02
C SER A 399 6.65 -21.44 -20.24
N ARG A 400 6.99 -20.14 -20.27
CA ARG A 400 8.16 -19.62 -19.55
C ARG A 400 8.09 -19.90 -18.05
N ASP A 401 6.89 -19.96 -17.49
CA ASP A 401 6.67 -20.29 -16.08
C ASP A 401 7.00 -21.76 -15.78
N GLU A 402 6.69 -22.69 -16.68
CA GLU A 402 7.09 -24.11 -16.54
C GLU A 402 8.61 -24.28 -16.58
N ILE A 403 9.28 -23.63 -17.53
CA ILE A 403 10.75 -23.72 -17.67
C ILE A 403 11.43 -23.06 -16.46
N LYS A 404 10.87 -21.94 -15.97
CA LYS A 404 11.34 -21.30 -14.75
C LYS A 404 11.26 -22.24 -13.55
N LEU A 405 10.11 -22.89 -13.34
CA LEU A 405 9.92 -23.86 -12.26
C LEU A 405 10.91 -25.03 -12.38
N PHE A 406 11.13 -25.53 -13.59
CA PHE A 406 12.08 -26.61 -13.86
C PHE A 406 13.53 -26.23 -13.51
N LEU A 407 14.00 -25.04 -13.91
CA LEU A 407 15.32 -24.54 -13.56
C LEU A 407 15.47 -24.26 -12.05
N GLU A 408 14.42 -23.75 -11.42
CA GLU A 408 14.38 -23.57 -9.97
C GLU A 408 14.37 -24.90 -9.20
N ASP A 409 13.88 -25.98 -9.81
CA ASP A 409 13.95 -27.35 -9.26
C ASP A 409 15.37 -27.92 -9.32
N LEU A 410 16.12 -27.59 -10.37
CA LEU A 410 17.56 -27.90 -10.49
C LEU A 410 18.45 -27.02 -9.58
N GLY A 411 17.86 -26.09 -8.82
CA GLY A 411 18.60 -25.20 -7.91
C GLY A 411 19.20 -23.97 -8.58
N ALA A 412 18.72 -23.58 -9.76
CA ALA A 412 19.12 -22.35 -10.44
C ALA A 412 18.33 -21.13 -9.94
N LYS A 413 18.93 -19.95 -10.02
CA LYS A 413 18.27 -18.66 -9.72
C LYS A 413 17.83 -18.00 -11.03
N VAL A 414 16.52 -17.99 -11.30
CA VAL A 414 15.99 -17.41 -12.54
C VAL A 414 15.75 -15.91 -12.40
N SER A 415 16.50 -15.11 -13.15
CA SER A 415 16.40 -13.65 -13.19
C SER A 415 15.66 -13.15 -14.44
N SER A 416 14.96 -12.03 -14.32
CA SER A 416 14.27 -11.39 -15.45
C SER A 416 15.19 -10.50 -16.29
N SER A 417 16.39 -10.18 -15.80
CA SER A 417 17.34 -9.26 -16.44
C SER A 417 18.75 -9.82 -16.53
N VAL A 418 19.38 -9.62 -17.68
CA VAL A 418 20.80 -9.95 -17.92
C VAL A 418 21.70 -8.93 -17.20
N SER A 419 22.61 -9.44 -16.38
CA SER A 419 23.60 -8.67 -15.60
C SER A 419 24.94 -9.41 -15.57
N LYS A 420 26.00 -8.76 -15.07
CA LYS A 420 27.31 -9.41 -14.86
C LYS A 420 27.29 -10.61 -13.90
N LYS A 421 26.23 -10.76 -13.10
CA LYS A 421 26.03 -11.89 -12.19
C LYS A 421 25.29 -13.07 -12.85
N THR A 422 24.85 -12.91 -14.09
CA THR A 422 24.16 -13.96 -14.84
C THR A 422 25.21 -14.95 -15.35
N ASP A 423 25.05 -16.23 -15.01
CA ASP A 423 25.91 -17.31 -15.48
C ASP A 423 25.46 -17.80 -16.87
N PHE A 424 24.14 -17.97 -17.07
CA PHE A 424 23.57 -18.48 -18.32
C PHE A 424 22.44 -17.61 -18.86
N LEU A 425 22.38 -17.44 -20.18
CA LEU A 425 21.19 -16.98 -20.90
C LEU A 425 20.62 -18.15 -21.70
N ILE A 426 19.36 -18.51 -21.44
CA ILE A 426 18.63 -19.52 -22.21
C ILE A 426 17.69 -18.80 -23.17
N TYR A 427 17.81 -19.09 -24.45
CA TYR A 427 17.04 -18.42 -25.48
C TYR A 427 16.26 -19.39 -26.39
N GLY A 428 15.07 -18.95 -26.78
CA GLY A 428 14.24 -19.56 -27.83
C GLY A 428 14.15 -18.66 -29.06
N GLU A 429 13.13 -18.87 -29.90
CA GLU A 429 12.91 -18.04 -31.09
C GLU A 429 12.73 -16.55 -30.71
N ASP A 430 13.21 -15.62 -31.54
CA ASP A 430 13.10 -14.16 -31.29
C ASP A 430 13.70 -13.68 -29.94
N ALA A 431 14.94 -14.09 -29.64
CA ALA A 431 15.63 -13.83 -28.37
C ALA A 431 15.80 -12.35 -27.97
N GLY A 432 15.65 -11.41 -28.92
CA GLY A 432 15.54 -9.96 -28.69
C GLY A 432 16.73 -9.31 -27.97
N SER A 433 16.52 -8.12 -27.40
CA SER A 433 17.57 -7.26 -26.83
C SER A 433 18.33 -7.83 -25.62
N LYS A 434 17.83 -8.91 -25.00
CA LYS A 434 18.54 -9.60 -23.91
C LYS A 434 19.64 -10.52 -24.42
N TYR A 435 19.48 -11.07 -25.62
CA TYR A 435 20.48 -11.88 -26.30
C TYR A 435 21.70 -11.05 -26.64
N ASP A 436 21.50 -9.89 -27.28
CA ASP A 436 22.57 -8.97 -27.63
C ASP A 436 23.36 -8.53 -26.38
N LYS A 437 22.64 -8.20 -25.31
CA LYS A 437 23.24 -7.82 -24.03
C LYS A 437 24.03 -8.95 -23.35
N ALA A 438 23.64 -10.20 -23.54
CA ALA A 438 24.40 -11.34 -22.99
C ALA A 438 25.69 -11.58 -23.77
N ILE A 439 25.67 -11.40 -25.09
CA ILE A 439 26.87 -11.44 -25.93
C ILE A 439 27.87 -10.36 -25.49
N GLU A 440 27.40 -9.12 -25.33
CA GLU A 440 28.24 -7.99 -24.89
C GLU A 440 28.92 -8.23 -23.53
N LEU A 441 28.24 -8.93 -22.63
CA LEU A 441 28.73 -9.21 -21.29
C LEU A 441 29.52 -10.52 -21.18
N GLY A 442 29.67 -11.27 -22.28
CA GLY A 442 30.42 -12.55 -22.31
C GLY A 442 29.78 -13.66 -21.47
N ILE A 443 28.45 -13.66 -21.37
CA ILE A 443 27.67 -14.64 -20.60
C ILE A 443 27.48 -15.90 -21.47
N GLU A 444 27.48 -17.09 -20.86
CA GLU A 444 27.26 -18.34 -21.59
C GLU A 444 25.81 -18.40 -22.10
N ILE A 445 25.63 -18.59 -23.41
CA ILE A 445 24.32 -18.57 -24.07
C ILE A 445 23.98 -20.00 -24.53
N LEU A 446 22.79 -20.46 -24.19
CA LEU A 446 22.30 -21.81 -24.49
C LEU A 446 20.93 -21.72 -25.17
N THR A 447 20.71 -22.54 -26.18
CA THR A 447 19.36 -22.84 -26.68
C THR A 447 18.58 -23.67 -25.66
N GLU A 448 17.26 -23.73 -25.80
CA GLU A 448 16.42 -24.60 -24.97
C GLU A 448 16.85 -26.09 -25.06
N ASP A 449 17.24 -26.57 -26.24
CA ASP A 449 17.71 -27.95 -26.43
C ASP A 449 19.09 -28.20 -25.77
N GLU A 450 19.98 -27.21 -25.81
CA GLU A 450 21.28 -27.27 -25.13
C GLU A 450 21.12 -27.21 -23.61
N MET A 451 20.13 -26.47 -23.09
CA MET A 451 19.77 -26.52 -21.67
C MET A 451 19.39 -27.94 -21.27
N TYR A 452 18.46 -28.58 -21.99
CA TYR A 452 18.03 -29.94 -21.67
C TYR A 452 19.14 -30.98 -21.83
N SER A 453 20.07 -30.79 -22.77
CA SER A 453 21.19 -31.71 -22.99
C SER A 453 22.30 -31.61 -21.93
N LYS A 454 22.35 -30.51 -21.16
CA LYS A 454 23.33 -30.29 -20.09
C LYS A 454 22.90 -30.86 -18.74
N ILE A 455 21.65 -31.28 -18.61
CA ILE A 455 21.05 -31.85 -17.38
C ILE A 455 21.18 -33.37 -17.44
#